data_AF-A0A1W9HIV3-F1
#
_entry.id   AF-A0A1W9HIV3-F1
#
_cell.length_a   1.000
_cell.length_b   1.000
_cell.length_c   1.000
_cell.angle_alpha   90.00
_cell.angle_beta   90.00
_cell.angle_gamma   90.00
#
_symmetry.space_group_name_H-M   'P 1'
#
loop_
_entity.id
_entity.type
_entity.pdbx_description
1 polymer ?
#
loop_
_entity_poly.entity_id
_entity_poly.type
_entity_poly.pdbx_seq_one_letter_code
_entity_poly.pdbx_strand_id
1 'polypeptide(L)'
;MDIPVTQVRWQPCYRIIPSRFPPIALFEAVADPADLEAVFQIEAMTNDRLREEAGDLALVPPEDRISGPGTSPIMAAFTHLNPEGDRFTDGSYGVFYAGLTLATAIAETRHHRAKFLAATDEPAQELDMRVYAVDLDAPLHDIRGAREALPALYHPDSYAVSQETARRLRDEGANGIVYESVRDAGGECAALFRPRLLSNCRQERHLTYVWDGSTVSTVYEKRMLDG
;
A
#
# COMPACT_ATOMS: atom_id res chain seq x y z
N MET A 1 14.86 19.48 -8.50
CA MET A 1 13.63 20.13 -7.97
C MET A 1 13.63 19.88 -6.49
N ASP A 2 13.62 20.94 -5.70
CA ASP A 2 13.61 20.86 -4.24
C ASP A 2 12.14 20.77 -3.80
N ILE A 3 11.71 19.59 -3.37
CA ILE A 3 10.35 19.37 -2.89
C ILE A 3 10.40 19.55 -1.37
N PRO A 4 9.58 20.44 -0.78
CA PRO A 4 9.63 20.67 0.65
C PRO A 4 9.27 19.40 1.42
N VAL A 5 9.82 19.26 2.63
CA VAL A 5 9.51 18.13 3.52
C VAL A 5 8.64 18.62 4.66
N THR A 6 7.49 17.97 4.87
CA THR A 6 6.52 18.29 5.92
C THR A 6 6.35 17.10 6.85
N GLN A 7 6.22 17.34 8.16
CA GLN A 7 5.84 16.29 9.11
C GLN A 7 4.37 15.90 8.89
N VAL A 8 4.13 14.65 8.54
CA VAL A 8 2.78 14.08 8.35
C VAL A 8 2.46 13.18 9.52
N ARG A 9 1.30 13.43 10.16
CA ARG A 9 0.77 12.64 11.28
C ARG A 9 -0.67 12.24 11.00
N TRP A 10 -0.89 11.01 10.55
CA TRP A 10 -2.22 10.47 10.27
C TRP A 10 -2.47 9.27 11.19
N GLN A 11 -3.44 9.40 12.09
CA GLN A 11 -3.74 8.41 13.12
C GLN A 11 -5.26 8.23 13.24
N PRO A 12 -5.89 7.40 12.39
CA PRO A 12 -5.27 6.55 11.36
C PRO A 12 -5.26 7.17 9.95
N CYS A 13 -4.50 6.53 9.06
CA CYS A 13 -4.72 6.49 7.61
C CYS A 13 -5.19 5.10 7.17
N TYR A 14 -5.62 4.96 5.91
CA TYR A 14 -6.32 3.77 5.43
C TYR A 14 -5.64 3.16 4.20
N ARG A 15 -5.43 1.84 4.25
CA ARG A 15 -5.03 1.01 3.11
C ARG A 15 -6.09 -0.06 2.87
N ILE A 16 -6.47 -0.25 1.61
CA ILE A 16 -7.44 -1.27 1.22
C ILE A 16 -6.77 -2.26 0.27
N ILE A 17 -6.91 -3.55 0.54
CA ILE A 17 -6.38 -4.62 -0.31
C ILE A 17 -7.45 -5.67 -0.58
N PRO A 18 -7.37 -6.46 -1.67
CA PRO A 18 -8.21 -7.63 -1.84
C PRO A 18 -8.09 -8.56 -0.64
N SER A 19 -9.22 -9.04 -0.15
CA SER A 19 -9.26 -10.05 0.89
C SER A 19 -8.86 -11.38 0.29
N ARG A 20 -7.73 -11.93 0.73
CA ARG A 20 -7.37 -13.34 0.52
C ARG A 20 -7.53 -14.07 1.86
N PHE A 21 -8.11 -15.27 1.80
CA PHE A 21 -8.26 -16.14 2.95
C PHE A 21 -7.40 -17.40 2.76
N PRO A 22 -6.65 -17.85 3.80
CA PRO A 22 -6.49 -17.20 5.11
C PRO A 22 -5.65 -15.90 5.04
N PRO A 23 -5.79 -14.98 6.02
CA PRO A 23 -4.91 -13.82 6.15
C PRO A 23 -3.43 -14.22 6.33
N ILE A 24 -2.52 -13.45 5.75
CA ILE A 24 -1.08 -13.59 5.99
C ILE A 24 -0.76 -13.02 7.38
N ALA A 25 -0.34 -13.87 8.31
CA ALA A 25 0.05 -13.49 9.68
C ALA A 25 1.55 -13.71 9.95
N LEU A 26 2.35 -13.81 8.88
CA LEU A 26 3.71 -14.32 8.94
C LEU A 26 4.65 -13.47 9.81
N PHE A 27 4.55 -12.15 9.74
CA PHE A 27 5.47 -11.24 10.45
C PHE A 27 5.09 -11.05 11.92
N GLU A 28 3.92 -11.54 12.34
CA GLU A 28 3.36 -11.31 13.67
C GLU A 28 3.94 -12.26 14.73
N ALA A 29 4.40 -13.44 14.31
CA ALA A 29 4.95 -14.45 15.20
C ALA A 29 6.43 -14.20 15.59
N VAL A 30 7.10 -13.25 14.95
CA VAL A 30 8.52 -12.96 15.18
C VAL A 30 8.69 -11.81 16.18
N ALA A 31 9.36 -12.11 17.30
CA ALA A 31 9.51 -11.17 18.41
C ALA A 31 10.50 -10.03 18.13
N ASP A 32 11.61 -10.30 17.44
CA ASP A 32 12.63 -9.33 17.06
C ASP A 32 12.73 -9.23 15.52
N PRO A 33 12.61 -8.03 14.90
CA PRO A 33 12.79 -7.86 13.46
C PRO A 33 14.15 -8.37 12.93
N ALA A 34 15.20 -8.36 13.76
CA ALA A 34 16.51 -8.90 13.39
C ALA A 34 16.47 -10.42 13.14
N ASP A 35 15.54 -11.13 13.79
CA ASP A 35 15.38 -12.58 13.66
C ASP A 35 14.57 -12.99 12.42
N LEU A 36 13.90 -12.04 11.74
CA LEU A 36 13.05 -12.34 10.57
C LEU A 36 13.81 -13.12 9.50
N GLU A 37 15.05 -12.75 9.23
CA GLU A 37 15.86 -13.42 8.20
C GLU A 37 16.21 -14.85 8.60
N ALA A 38 16.60 -15.08 9.85
CA ALA A 38 16.91 -16.42 10.35
C ALA A 38 15.67 -17.33 10.39
N VAL A 39 14.55 -16.81 10.92
CA VAL A 39 13.27 -17.53 10.98
C VAL A 39 12.82 -17.90 9.57
N PHE A 40 12.86 -16.94 8.63
CA PHE A 40 12.42 -17.20 7.27
C PHE A 40 13.34 -18.15 6.52
N GLN A 41 14.66 -18.08 6.68
CA GLN A 41 15.57 -19.06 6.05
C GLN A 41 15.30 -20.48 6.55
N ILE A 42 15.11 -20.67 7.86
CA ILE A 42 14.85 -22.00 8.45
C ILE A 42 13.50 -22.55 7.98
N GLU A 43 12.44 -21.74 8.05
CA GLU A 43 11.10 -22.21 7.70
C GLU A 43 10.91 -22.34 6.18
N ALA A 44 11.49 -21.45 5.37
CA ALA A 44 11.44 -21.51 3.91
C ALA A 44 12.05 -22.80 3.35
N MET A 45 13.11 -23.32 3.97
CA MET A 45 13.73 -24.59 3.55
C MET A 45 12.77 -25.78 3.63
N THR A 46 11.71 -25.68 4.43
CA THR A 46 10.79 -26.79 4.71
C THR A 46 9.35 -26.52 4.31
N ASN A 47 8.99 -25.26 3.98
CA ASN A 47 7.62 -24.85 3.77
C ASN A 47 7.49 -23.84 2.62
N ASP A 48 7.08 -24.33 1.44
CA ASP A 48 6.82 -23.52 0.25
C ASP A 48 5.81 -22.39 0.49
N ARG A 49 4.78 -22.65 1.30
CA ARG A 49 3.74 -21.66 1.63
C ARG A 49 4.33 -20.46 2.39
N LEU A 50 5.30 -20.68 3.27
CA LEU A 50 5.93 -19.59 4.02
C LEU A 50 6.81 -18.71 3.14
N ARG A 51 7.45 -19.27 2.11
CA ARG A 51 8.17 -18.47 1.10
C ARG A 51 7.22 -17.56 0.32
N GLU A 52 6.09 -18.09 -0.13
CA GLU A 52 5.09 -17.30 -0.86
C GLU A 52 4.47 -16.22 0.05
N GLU A 53 4.21 -16.53 1.31
CA GLU A 53 3.65 -15.59 2.29
C GLU A 53 4.63 -14.48 2.71
N ALA A 54 5.94 -14.76 2.73
CA ALA A 54 6.98 -13.78 3.03
C ALA A 54 7.19 -12.78 1.89
N GLY A 55 7.03 -13.22 0.64
CA GLY A 55 7.55 -12.50 -0.51
C GLY A 55 9.08 -12.44 -0.47
N ASP A 56 9.67 -11.44 -1.11
CA ASP A 56 11.12 -11.24 -1.09
C ASP A 56 11.53 -10.26 0.02
N LEU A 57 11.92 -10.80 1.18
CA LEU A 57 12.37 -10.01 2.33
C LEU A 57 13.66 -9.23 2.03
N ALA A 58 14.48 -9.66 1.06
CA ALA A 58 15.72 -8.98 0.70
C ALA A 58 15.47 -7.60 0.08
N LEU A 59 14.24 -7.33 -0.39
CA LEU A 59 13.82 -6.02 -0.87
C LEU A 59 13.71 -4.97 0.25
N VAL A 60 13.66 -5.40 1.51
CA VAL A 60 13.55 -4.51 2.67
C VAL A 60 14.89 -4.44 3.42
N PRO A 61 15.53 -3.26 3.50
CA PRO A 61 16.73 -3.06 4.29
C PRO A 61 16.51 -3.51 5.74
N PRO A 62 17.45 -4.24 6.38
CA PRO A 62 17.30 -4.74 7.74
C PRO A 62 16.82 -3.70 8.76
N GLU A 63 17.31 -2.47 8.66
CA GLU A 63 16.96 -1.35 9.55
C GLU A 63 15.53 -0.84 9.38
N ASP A 64 14.88 -1.16 8.27
CA ASP A 64 13.52 -0.73 7.95
C ASP A 64 12.48 -1.86 8.17
N ARG A 65 12.93 -3.09 8.46
CA ARG A 65 12.06 -4.26 8.74
C ARG A 65 11.33 -4.09 10.07
N ILE A 66 10.08 -4.53 10.09
CA ILE A 66 9.24 -4.53 11.30
C ILE A 66 8.61 -5.90 11.50
N SER A 67 8.36 -6.24 12.76
CA SER A 67 7.69 -7.47 13.18
C SER A 67 6.73 -7.21 14.35
N GLY A 68 5.94 -8.23 14.69
CA GLY A 68 4.93 -8.16 15.73
C GLY A 68 3.51 -7.90 15.18
N PRO A 69 2.51 -7.78 16.08
CA PRO A 69 1.09 -7.77 15.68
C PRO A 69 0.75 -6.71 14.64
N GLY A 70 0.05 -7.11 13.56
CA GLY A 70 -0.42 -6.19 12.53
C GLY A 70 0.64 -5.74 11.51
N THR A 71 1.87 -6.26 11.56
CA THR A 71 2.94 -5.84 10.63
C THR A 71 2.86 -6.49 9.26
N SER A 72 2.20 -7.65 9.12
CA SER A 72 2.13 -8.37 7.84
C SER A 72 1.54 -7.54 6.68
N PRO A 73 0.42 -6.82 6.85
CA PRO A 73 -0.12 -5.95 5.79
C PRO A 73 0.79 -4.79 5.39
N ILE A 74 1.65 -4.34 6.31
CA ILE A 74 2.66 -3.32 6.03
C ILE A 74 3.79 -3.95 5.24
N MET A 75 4.43 -4.99 5.77
CA MET A 75 5.59 -5.66 5.15
C MET A 75 5.26 -6.20 3.76
N ALA A 76 4.07 -6.76 3.55
CA ALA A 76 3.63 -7.26 2.24
C ALA A 76 3.62 -6.17 1.14
N ALA A 77 3.45 -4.89 1.49
CA ALA A 77 3.57 -3.80 0.52
C ALA A 77 4.98 -3.62 -0.02
N PHE A 78 5.98 -4.15 0.68
CA PHE A 78 7.39 -4.05 0.37
C PHE A 78 8.00 -5.35 -0.15
N THR A 79 7.42 -6.50 0.19
CA THR A 79 7.94 -7.82 -0.18
C THR A 79 7.18 -8.48 -1.36
N HIS A 80 5.94 -8.06 -1.65
CA HIS A 80 5.15 -8.52 -2.80
C HIS A 80 5.02 -7.42 -3.84
N LEU A 81 6.02 -7.29 -4.71
CA LEU A 81 6.05 -6.25 -5.74
C LEU A 81 4.98 -6.46 -6.81
N ASN A 82 4.43 -5.35 -7.31
CA ASN A 82 3.71 -5.31 -8.58
C ASN A 82 4.73 -5.00 -9.70
N PRO A 83 5.07 -5.94 -10.59
CA PRO A 83 6.07 -5.72 -11.64
C PRO A 83 5.69 -4.63 -12.64
N GLU A 84 4.39 -4.30 -12.77
CA GLU A 84 3.92 -3.18 -13.61
C GLU A 84 4.16 -1.81 -12.97
N GLY A 85 4.49 -1.80 -11.67
CA GLY A 85 4.63 -0.59 -10.88
C GLY A 85 3.29 0.09 -10.56
N ASP A 86 3.40 1.24 -9.91
CA ASP A 86 2.31 2.13 -9.53
C ASP A 86 2.77 3.59 -9.71
N ARG A 87 2.01 4.58 -9.21
CA ARG A 87 2.32 6.00 -9.42
C ARG A 87 3.75 6.39 -9.02
N PHE A 88 4.27 5.82 -7.94
CA PHE A 88 5.55 6.20 -7.32
C PHE A 88 6.50 5.00 -7.17
N THR A 89 6.32 3.98 -7.99
CA THR A 89 7.27 2.87 -8.15
C THR A 89 7.17 2.31 -9.55
N ASP A 90 8.31 1.98 -10.15
CA ASP A 90 8.38 1.28 -11.44
C ASP A 90 8.30 -0.25 -11.30
N GLY A 91 8.01 -0.74 -10.08
CA GLY A 91 7.93 -2.17 -9.77
C GLY A 91 9.24 -2.79 -9.29
N SER A 92 10.34 -2.02 -9.23
CA SER A 92 11.63 -2.52 -8.71
C SER A 92 11.77 -2.45 -7.18
N TYR A 93 10.87 -1.72 -6.51
CA TYR A 93 10.79 -1.62 -5.05
C TYR A 93 9.35 -1.45 -4.59
N GLY A 94 9.05 -1.86 -3.36
CA GLY A 94 7.70 -1.76 -2.83
C GLY A 94 7.41 -0.41 -2.19
N VAL A 95 6.12 -0.06 -2.19
CA VAL A 95 5.60 1.22 -1.69
C VAL A 95 4.32 0.95 -0.94
N PHE A 96 4.22 1.49 0.27
CA PHE A 96 2.97 1.48 1.02
C PHE A 96 2.14 2.72 0.67
N TYR A 97 1.04 2.50 -0.05
CA TYR A 97 0.04 3.53 -0.34
C TYR A 97 -1.03 3.58 0.74
N ALA A 98 -1.39 4.80 1.17
CA ALA A 98 -2.49 5.07 2.09
C ALA A 98 -3.27 6.32 1.68
N GLY A 99 -4.59 6.30 1.88
CA GLY A 99 -5.43 7.50 1.87
C GLY A 99 -5.59 8.04 3.29
N LEU A 100 -5.62 9.36 3.45
CA LEU A 100 -5.91 10.01 4.73
C LEU A 100 -7.28 9.61 5.28
N THR A 101 -8.28 9.55 4.40
CA THR A 101 -9.65 9.14 4.76
C THR A 101 -10.01 7.80 4.12
N LEU A 102 -10.97 7.11 4.72
CA LEU A 102 -11.55 5.89 4.14
C LEU A 102 -12.14 6.17 2.75
N ALA A 103 -12.79 7.31 2.56
CA ALA A 103 -13.38 7.70 1.27
C ALA A 103 -12.30 7.84 0.18
N THR A 104 -11.20 8.51 0.50
CA THR A 104 -10.04 8.65 -0.40
C THR A 104 -9.43 7.30 -0.73
N ALA A 105 -9.23 6.44 0.29
CA ALA A 105 -8.69 5.10 0.08
C ALA A 105 -9.62 4.26 -0.82
N ILE A 106 -10.94 4.33 -0.64
CA ILE A 106 -11.92 3.67 -1.50
C ILE A 106 -11.84 4.18 -2.94
N ALA A 107 -11.77 5.50 -3.14
CA ALA A 107 -11.70 6.09 -4.48
C ALA A 107 -10.47 5.62 -5.26
N GLU A 108 -9.30 5.60 -4.60
CA GLU A 108 -8.06 5.10 -5.19
C GLU A 108 -8.17 3.60 -5.51
N THR A 109 -8.56 2.76 -4.55
CA THR A 109 -8.62 1.32 -4.79
C THR A 109 -9.72 0.92 -5.76
N ARG A 110 -10.83 1.67 -5.83
CA ARG A 110 -11.86 1.48 -6.85
C ARG A 110 -11.29 1.65 -8.25
N HIS A 111 -10.51 2.71 -8.48
CA HIS A 111 -9.89 2.98 -9.77
C HIS A 111 -8.90 1.87 -10.16
N HIS A 112 -7.98 1.50 -9.26
CA HIS A 112 -6.98 0.47 -9.55
C HIS A 112 -7.60 -0.92 -9.74
N ARG A 113 -8.64 -1.29 -8.97
CA ARG A 113 -9.35 -2.56 -9.16
C ARG A 113 -10.11 -2.58 -10.48
N ALA A 114 -10.80 -1.50 -10.83
CA ALA A 114 -11.50 -1.39 -12.11
C ALA A 114 -10.52 -1.53 -13.30
N LYS A 115 -9.36 -0.86 -13.23
CA LYS A 115 -8.32 -0.97 -14.26
C LYS A 115 -7.81 -2.40 -14.41
N PHE A 116 -7.54 -3.09 -13.30
CA PHE A 116 -7.08 -4.47 -13.30
C PHE A 116 -8.11 -5.42 -13.93
N LEU A 117 -9.37 -5.36 -13.48
CA LEU A 117 -10.45 -6.22 -13.96
C LEU A 117 -10.75 -5.99 -15.45
N ALA A 118 -10.72 -4.72 -15.89
CA ALA A 118 -10.90 -4.36 -17.29
C ALA A 118 -9.75 -4.87 -18.17
N ALA A 119 -8.51 -4.89 -17.67
CA ALA A 119 -7.35 -5.37 -18.42
C ALA A 119 -7.42 -6.90 -18.67
N THR A 120 -8.15 -7.63 -17.82
CA THR A 120 -8.31 -9.09 -17.91
C THR A 120 -9.70 -9.53 -18.39
N ASP A 121 -10.55 -8.61 -18.86
CA ASP A 121 -11.93 -8.88 -19.35
C ASP A 121 -12.78 -9.67 -18.34
N GLU A 122 -12.66 -9.31 -17.07
CA GLU A 122 -13.32 -10.03 -15.98
C GLU A 122 -14.84 -9.81 -15.97
N PRO A 123 -15.66 -10.86 -15.80
CA PRO A 123 -17.10 -10.75 -15.75
C PRO A 123 -17.57 -10.02 -14.50
N ALA A 124 -18.82 -9.55 -14.51
CA ALA A 124 -19.47 -8.95 -13.34
C ALA A 124 -19.34 -9.86 -12.11
N GLN A 125 -18.86 -9.30 -11.01
CA GLN A 125 -18.54 -10.05 -9.80
C GLN A 125 -18.50 -9.15 -8.57
N GLU A 126 -18.51 -9.77 -7.39
CA GLU A 126 -18.25 -9.09 -6.13
C GLU A 126 -16.82 -9.39 -5.66
N LEU A 127 -16.10 -8.35 -5.29
CA LEU A 127 -14.75 -8.45 -4.73
C LEU A 127 -14.77 -8.12 -3.26
N ASP A 128 -14.28 -9.04 -2.45
CA ASP A 128 -14.06 -8.79 -1.04
C ASP A 128 -12.76 -8.04 -0.81
N MET A 129 -12.89 -6.92 -0.13
CA MET A 129 -11.81 -5.99 0.17
C MET A 129 -11.68 -5.87 1.67
N ARG A 130 -10.45 -5.70 2.14
CA ARG A 130 -10.13 -5.54 3.55
C ARG A 130 -9.54 -4.17 3.79
N VAL A 131 -10.06 -3.48 4.80
CA VAL A 131 -9.57 -2.17 5.22
C VAL A 131 -8.62 -2.35 6.39
N TYR A 132 -7.43 -1.77 6.27
CA TYR A 132 -6.49 -1.60 7.37
C TYR A 132 -6.42 -0.13 7.76
N ALA A 133 -6.61 0.13 9.05
CA ALA A 133 -6.31 1.40 9.66
C ALA A 133 -4.87 1.34 10.21
N VAL A 134 -4.04 2.31 9.86
CA VAL A 134 -2.61 2.33 10.16
C VAL A 134 -2.22 3.72 10.63
N ASP A 135 -1.31 3.82 11.60
CA ASP A 135 -0.81 5.09 12.07
C ASP A 135 0.49 5.44 11.32
N LEU A 136 0.54 6.64 10.75
CA LEU A 136 1.66 7.22 10.03
C LEU A 136 2.18 8.44 10.78
N ASP A 137 3.48 8.46 11.13
CA ASP A 137 4.18 9.64 11.66
C ASP A 137 5.58 9.73 11.05
N ALA A 138 5.73 10.58 10.02
CA ALA A 138 7.00 10.72 9.31
C ALA A 138 7.13 12.06 8.58
N PRO A 139 8.37 12.57 8.39
CA PRO A 139 8.62 13.67 7.47
C PRO A 139 8.60 13.15 6.03
N LEU A 140 7.69 13.68 5.20
CA LEU A 140 7.48 13.27 3.81
C LEU A 140 7.70 14.44 2.85
N HIS A 141 8.15 14.14 1.63
CA HIS A 141 8.18 15.11 0.54
C HIS A 141 6.75 15.52 0.18
N ASP A 142 6.44 16.80 0.32
CA ASP A 142 5.10 17.35 0.21
C ASP A 142 4.89 17.99 -1.14
N ILE A 143 4.10 17.33 -1.98
CA ILE A 143 3.70 17.86 -3.29
C ILE A 143 2.23 18.31 -3.29
N ARG A 144 1.56 18.38 -2.13
CA ARG A 144 0.19 18.90 -2.06
C ARG A 144 0.15 20.37 -2.48
N GLY A 145 -0.90 20.77 -3.18
CA GLY A 145 -1.04 22.11 -3.75
C GLY A 145 -0.12 22.36 -4.95
N ALA A 146 0.70 21.38 -5.35
CA ALA A 146 1.60 21.50 -6.49
C ALA A 146 1.01 20.93 -7.78
N ARG A 147 -0.29 20.60 -7.83
CA ARG A 147 -0.92 19.97 -9.00
C ARG A 147 -0.79 20.79 -10.28
N GLU A 148 -0.94 22.12 -10.19
CA GLU A 148 -0.77 23.04 -11.32
C GLU A 148 0.71 23.26 -11.68
N ALA A 149 1.57 23.31 -10.65
CA ALA A 149 3.01 23.54 -10.84
C ALA A 149 3.76 22.29 -11.35
N LEU A 150 3.27 21.10 -10.97
CA LEU A 150 3.87 19.78 -11.24
C LEU A 150 2.87 18.82 -11.90
N PRO A 151 2.22 19.21 -13.02
CA PRO A 151 1.13 18.44 -13.61
C PRO A 151 1.57 17.05 -14.08
N ALA A 152 2.85 16.88 -14.42
CA ALA A 152 3.42 15.60 -14.80
C ALA A 152 3.49 14.58 -13.65
N LEU A 153 3.64 15.02 -12.39
CA LEU A 153 3.56 14.13 -11.21
C LEU A 153 2.12 13.70 -10.91
N TYR A 154 1.17 14.52 -11.32
CA TYR A 154 -0.27 14.34 -11.14
C TYR A 154 -0.99 13.82 -12.37
N HIS A 155 -0.24 13.35 -13.39
CA HIS A 155 -0.85 12.83 -14.59
C HIS A 155 -1.79 11.65 -14.22
N PRO A 156 -3.02 11.59 -14.77
CA PRO A 156 -4.00 10.59 -14.38
C PRO A 156 -3.54 9.16 -14.71
N ASP A 157 -2.99 8.95 -15.90
CA ASP A 157 -2.72 7.57 -16.39
C ASP A 157 -1.25 7.24 -16.69
N SER A 158 -0.41 8.22 -17.00
CA SER A 158 1.03 8.06 -17.17
C SER A 158 1.77 8.30 -15.86
N TYR A 159 2.56 7.33 -15.42
CA TYR A 159 3.34 7.42 -14.17
C TYR A 159 4.83 7.62 -14.39
N ALA A 160 5.29 7.82 -15.63
CA ALA A 160 6.72 7.87 -15.95
C ALA A 160 7.48 8.93 -15.11
N VAL A 161 6.97 10.17 -15.06
CA VAL A 161 7.64 11.27 -14.33
C VAL A 161 7.52 11.09 -12.81
N SER A 162 6.39 10.58 -12.32
CA SER A 162 6.20 10.33 -10.88
C SER A 162 7.04 9.15 -10.40
N GLN A 163 7.20 8.09 -11.20
CA GLN A 163 8.10 6.97 -10.94
C GLN A 163 9.56 7.41 -10.95
N GLU A 164 10.00 8.19 -11.95
CA GLU A 164 11.36 8.72 -12.00
C GLU A 164 11.68 9.60 -10.79
N THR A 165 10.75 10.48 -10.43
CA THR A 165 10.89 11.34 -9.25
C THR A 165 10.95 10.53 -7.97
N ALA A 166 10.08 9.54 -7.79
CA ALA A 166 10.05 8.69 -6.60
C ALA A 166 11.33 7.87 -6.45
N ARG A 167 11.84 7.29 -7.55
CA ARG A 167 13.10 6.55 -7.55
C ARG A 167 14.24 7.44 -7.07
N ARG A 168 14.38 8.64 -7.64
CA ARG A 168 15.39 9.61 -7.24
C ARG A 168 15.28 9.99 -5.76
N LEU A 169 14.08 10.32 -5.28
CA LEU A 169 13.85 10.67 -3.87
C LEU A 169 14.21 9.51 -2.94
N ARG A 170 13.82 8.28 -3.30
CA ARG A 170 14.15 7.07 -2.54
C ARG A 170 15.66 6.83 -2.48
N ASP A 171 16.36 6.97 -3.60
CA ASP A 171 17.82 6.81 -3.68
C ASP A 171 18.56 7.89 -2.86
N GLU A 172 17.97 9.08 -2.75
CA GLU A 172 18.41 10.17 -1.86
C GLU A 172 18.04 9.92 -0.37
N GLY A 173 17.39 8.80 -0.05
CA GLY A 173 17.07 8.38 1.32
C GLY A 173 15.72 8.85 1.86
N ALA A 174 14.85 9.40 1.01
CA ALA A 174 13.53 9.90 1.42
C ALA A 174 12.66 8.84 2.12
N ASN A 175 11.76 9.31 2.99
CA ASN A 175 10.79 8.46 3.68
C ASN A 175 9.54 8.15 2.83
N GLY A 176 9.19 9.06 1.92
CA GLY A 176 7.99 8.95 1.10
C GLY A 176 7.54 10.31 0.57
N ILE A 177 6.34 10.30 -0.01
CA ILE A 177 5.70 11.45 -0.65
C ILE A 177 4.26 11.58 -0.13
N VAL A 178 3.84 12.78 0.24
CA VAL A 178 2.43 13.13 0.50
C VAL A 178 1.89 13.99 -0.64
N TYR A 179 0.70 13.66 -1.13
CA TYR A 179 0.16 14.20 -2.39
C TYR A 179 -1.37 14.27 -2.38
N GLU A 180 -1.93 15.08 -3.26
CA GLU A 180 -3.38 15.14 -3.47
C GLU A 180 -3.86 13.96 -4.32
N SER A 181 -5.00 13.37 -3.97
CA SER A 181 -5.59 12.31 -4.79
C SER A 181 -6.01 12.86 -6.15
N VAL A 182 -5.74 12.10 -7.21
CA VAL A 182 -6.29 12.39 -8.55
C VAL A 182 -7.66 11.73 -8.76
N ARG A 183 -8.15 10.96 -7.77
CA ARG A 183 -9.38 10.17 -7.81
C ARG A 183 -10.45 10.69 -6.84
N ASP A 184 -10.04 11.39 -5.79
CA ASP A 184 -10.90 12.01 -4.79
C ASP A 184 -10.59 13.49 -4.65
N ALA A 185 -11.56 14.36 -4.95
CA ALA A 185 -11.36 15.80 -4.95
C ALA A 185 -11.18 16.30 -3.50
N GLY A 186 -10.02 16.88 -3.20
CA GLY A 186 -9.64 17.27 -1.84
C GLY A 186 -9.16 16.12 -0.96
N GLY A 187 -9.09 14.90 -1.50
CA GLY A 187 -8.48 13.76 -0.82
C GLY A 187 -6.96 13.87 -0.79
N GLU A 188 -6.35 13.36 0.27
CA GLU A 188 -4.90 13.28 0.42
C GLU A 188 -4.44 11.82 0.51
N CYS A 189 -3.31 11.54 -0.12
CA CYS A 189 -2.67 10.23 -0.15
C CYS A 189 -1.20 10.33 0.25
N ALA A 190 -0.64 9.22 0.73
CA ALA A 190 0.78 9.10 1.02
C ALA A 190 1.32 7.82 0.38
N ALA A 191 2.56 7.91 -0.13
CA ALA A 191 3.34 6.81 -0.68
C ALA A 191 4.63 6.68 0.11
N LEU A 192 4.75 5.61 0.90
CA LEU A 192 5.81 5.41 1.89
C LEU A 192 6.83 4.43 1.35
N PHE A 193 8.11 4.76 1.49
CA PHE A 193 9.23 3.94 1.01
C PHE A 193 9.81 3.02 2.08
N ARG A 194 9.39 3.16 3.34
CA ARG A 194 9.95 2.43 4.48
C ARG A 194 8.85 1.90 5.41
N PRO A 195 8.83 0.58 5.71
CA PRO A 195 7.85 -0.02 6.62
C PRO A 195 7.84 0.60 8.03
N ARG A 196 9.01 0.86 8.62
CA ARG A 196 9.15 1.37 10.01
C ARG A 196 8.50 2.72 10.32
N LEU A 197 7.99 3.42 9.30
CA LEU A 197 7.27 4.69 9.44
C LEU A 197 5.79 4.49 9.81
N LEU A 198 5.34 3.24 9.81
CA LEU A 198 3.96 2.83 10.01
C LEU A 198 3.86 1.99 11.27
N SER A 199 2.79 2.18 12.03
CA SER A 199 2.54 1.46 13.29
C SER A 199 1.05 1.23 13.52
N ASN A 200 0.70 0.43 14.54
CA ASN A 200 -0.68 0.22 14.98
C ASN A 200 -1.64 -0.19 13.84
N CYS A 201 -1.14 -1.01 12.91
CA CYS A 201 -1.91 -1.51 11.78
C CYS A 201 -2.91 -2.56 12.27
N ARG A 202 -4.19 -2.29 12.01
CA ARG A 202 -5.31 -3.12 12.46
C ARG A 202 -6.30 -3.30 11.33
N GLN A 203 -6.79 -4.53 11.17
CA GLN A 203 -7.93 -4.77 10.30
C GLN A 203 -9.16 -4.10 10.91
N GLU A 204 -9.77 -3.17 10.17
CA GLU A 204 -10.87 -2.37 10.68
C GLU A 204 -12.24 -2.93 10.23
N ARG A 205 -12.43 -3.14 8.93
CA ARG A 205 -13.69 -3.61 8.34
C ARG A 205 -13.45 -4.34 7.02
N HIS A 206 -14.49 -5.02 6.54
CA HIS A 206 -14.53 -5.58 5.19
C HIS A 206 -15.47 -4.75 4.32
N LEU A 207 -15.08 -4.58 3.06
CA LEU A 207 -15.91 -3.97 2.03
C LEU A 207 -16.16 -4.99 0.91
N THR A 208 -17.23 -4.78 0.16
CA THR A 208 -17.50 -5.50 -1.08
C THR A 208 -17.62 -4.52 -2.22
N TYR A 209 -16.78 -4.69 -3.23
CA TYR A 209 -16.82 -3.90 -4.46
C TYR A 209 -17.62 -4.68 -5.50
N VAL A 210 -18.72 -4.10 -5.96
CA VAL A 210 -19.55 -4.70 -7.02
C VAL A 210 -19.02 -4.24 -8.36
N TRP A 211 -18.36 -5.14 -9.09
CA TRP A 211 -17.91 -4.93 -10.47
C TRP A 211 -19.02 -5.37 -11.43
N ASP A 212 -19.41 -4.50 -12.36
CA ASP A 212 -20.49 -4.79 -13.33
C ASP A 212 -20.00 -5.28 -14.70
N GLY A 213 -18.69 -5.52 -14.86
CA GLY A 213 -18.04 -5.81 -16.14
C GLY A 213 -17.36 -4.59 -16.78
N SER A 214 -17.58 -3.39 -16.24
CA SER A 214 -17.01 -2.15 -16.78
C SER A 214 -16.53 -1.17 -15.71
N THR A 215 -17.22 -1.10 -14.57
CA THR A 215 -16.87 -0.26 -13.44
C THR A 215 -17.23 -0.95 -12.13
N VAL A 216 -16.60 -0.52 -11.05
CA VAL A 216 -17.08 -0.86 -9.71
C VAL A 216 -18.28 0.03 -9.45
N SER A 217 -19.50 -0.47 -9.58
CA SER A 217 -20.74 0.31 -9.53
C SER A 217 -21.15 0.68 -8.10
N THR A 218 -20.89 -0.19 -7.12
CA THR A 218 -21.30 -0.01 -5.72
C THR A 218 -20.25 -0.56 -4.76
N VAL A 219 -20.15 0.04 -3.57
CA VAL A 219 -19.31 -0.42 -2.47
C VAL A 219 -20.19 -0.62 -1.23
N TYR A 220 -20.20 -1.84 -0.69
CA TYR A 220 -20.88 -2.17 0.57
C TYR A 220 -19.87 -2.35 1.70
N GLU A 221 -20.30 -2.12 2.93
CA GLU A 221 -19.59 -2.59 4.13
C GLU A 221 -20.15 -3.95 4.56
N LYS A 222 -19.27 -4.94 4.73
CA LYS A 222 -19.61 -6.27 5.24
C LYS A 222 -19.49 -6.30 6.75
N ARG A 223 -20.55 -6.76 7.41
CA ARG A 223 -20.59 -6.99 8.86
C ARG A 223 -20.80 -8.46 9.15
N MET A 224 -19.91 -9.04 9.94
CA MET A 224 -20.09 -10.36 10.52
C MET A 224 -21.10 -10.26 11.66
N LEU A 225 -22.08 -11.18 11.70
CA LEU A 225 -23.15 -11.16 12.71
C LEU A 225 -22.89 -12.15 13.85
N ASP A 226 -22.07 -13.18 13.59
CA ASP A 226 -21.73 -14.23 14.55
C ASP A 226 -20.20 -14.28 14.74
N GLY A 227 -19.72 -13.91 15.94
CA GLY A 227 -18.31 -13.89 16.31
C GLY A 227 -18.12 -13.88 17.81
#